data_AF-A0A9E6WA53-F1
#
_entry.id   AF-A0A9E6WA53-F1
#
_cell.length_a   1.000
_cell.length_b   1.000
_cell.length_c   1.000
_cell.angle_alpha   90.00
_cell.angle_beta   90.00
_cell.angle_gamma   90.00
#
_symmetry.space_group_name_H-M   'P 1'
#
loop_
_entity.id
_entity.type
_entity.pdbx_description
1 polymer ?
#
loop_
_entity_poly.entity_id
_entity_poly.type
_entity_poly.pdbx_seq_one_letter_code
_entity_poly.pdbx_strand_id
1 'polypeptide(L)' 'DAVIFMFGFMKKSWQFNYSYDFTVSGLRAESGGTHEVSFTFLLNSIANNKYLPFFNQYEEEFGVR' A
#
# COMPACT_ATOMS: atom_id res chain seq x y z
N ASP A 1 -21.82 -3.24 15.40
CA ASP A 1 -20.79 -2.59 16.21
C ASP A 1 -19.50 -3.36 16.01
N ALA A 2 -18.44 -2.72 15.53
CA ALA A 2 -17.22 -3.40 15.10
C ALA A 2 -15.99 -2.55 15.39
N VAL A 3 -14.91 -3.20 15.78
CA VAL A 3 -13.59 -2.61 16.02
C VAL A 3 -12.62 -3.25 15.06
N ILE A 4 -11.81 -2.42 14.40
CA ILE A 4 -10.79 -2.89 13.46
C ILE A 4 -9.43 -2.58 14.08
N PHE A 5 -8.58 -3.59 14.19
CA PHE A 5 -7.19 -3.45 14.61
C PHE A 5 -6.28 -3.54 13.39
N MET A 6 -5.35 -2.58 13.24
CA MET A 6 -4.42 -2.55 12.11
C MET A 6 -2.99 -2.36 12.62
N PHE A 7 -2.07 -3.16 12.09
CA PHE A 7 -0.64 -3.07 12.34
C PHE A 7 0.10 -3.01 11.00
N GLY A 8 0.88 -1.97 10.78
CA GLY A 8 1.60 -1.75 9.53
C GLY A 8 3.06 -1.34 9.76
N PHE A 9 3.97 -1.93 8.99
CA PHE A 9 5.38 -1.56 8.91
C PHE A 9 5.70 -1.15 7.48
N MET A 10 6.13 0.10 7.31
CA MET A 10 6.52 0.64 6.00
C MET A 10 8.02 0.91 5.99
N LYS A 11 8.72 0.35 4.99
CA LYS A 11 10.12 0.61 4.69
C LYS A 11 10.27 0.97 3.21
N LYS A 12 11.38 1.60 2.82
CA LYS A 12 11.62 2.10 1.46
C LYS A 12 11.40 1.08 0.33
N SER A 13 11.53 -0.22 0.61
CA SER A 13 11.47 -1.29 -0.40
C SER A 13 10.46 -2.39 -0.07
N TRP A 14 9.79 -2.32 1.08
CA TRP A 14 8.77 -3.30 1.45
C TRP A 14 7.82 -2.70 2.48
N GLN A 15 6.56 -3.11 2.40
CA GLN A 15 5.49 -2.72 3.29
C GLN A 15 4.77 -3.99 3.71
N PHE A 16 4.55 -4.13 5.01
CA PHE A 16 3.79 -5.23 5.58
C PHE A 16 2.64 -4.63 6.38
N ASN A 17 1.42 -5.08 6.13
CA ASN A 17 0.23 -4.63 6.82
C ASN A 17 -0.59 -5.84 7.27
N TYR A 18 -1.20 -5.72 8.43
CA TYR A 18 -2.06 -6.73 9.03
C TYR A 18 -3.29 -6.04 9.59
N SER A 19 -4.47 -6.57 9.30
CA SER A 19 -5.74 -6.09 9.85
C SER A 19 -6.55 -7.23 10.45
N TYR A 20 -7.30 -6.88 11.49
CA TYR A 20 -8.22 -7.78 12.16
C TYR A 20 -9.53 -7.07 12.46
N ASP A 21 -10.60 -7.57 11.85
CA ASP A 21 -11.95 -7.04 12.00
C ASP A 21 -12.69 -7.81 13.10
N PHE A 22 -12.99 -7.13 14.21
CA PHE A 22 -13.71 -7.68 15.34
C PHE A 22 -15.11 -7.11 15.46
N THR A 23 -16.11 -7.91 15.09
CA THR A 23 -17.52 -7.52 15.19
C THR A 23 -18.06 -7.88 16.57
N VAL A 24 -18.54 -6.89 17.32
CA VAL A 24 -19.01 -7.02 18.72
C VAL A 24 -20.47 -7.48 18.81
N SER A 25 -21.24 -7.42 17.72
CA SER A 25 -22.67 -7.78 17.72
C SER A 25 -22.89 -9.31 17.74
N GLY A 26 -23.74 -9.78 18.66
CA GLY A 26 -24.02 -11.19 18.99
C GLY A 26 -24.61 -12.11 17.91
N LEU A 27 -24.55 -11.73 16.63
CA LEU A 27 -24.57 -12.68 15.51
C LEU A 27 -23.13 -13.15 15.29
N ARG A 28 -22.60 -13.85 16.30
CA ARG A 28 -21.29 -14.50 16.20
C ARG A 28 -21.40 -15.54 15.09
N ALA A 29 -21.05 -15.16 13.88
CA ALA A 29 -20.47 -16.11 12.96
C ALA A 29 -19.31 -16.75 13.73
N GLU A 30 -19.30 -18.07 13.77
CA GLU A 30 -18.42 -18.97 14.52
C GLU A 30 -16.92 -18.74 14.30
N SER A 31 -16.55 -17.78 13.44
CA SER A 31 -15.19 -17.51 12.96
C SER A 31 -14.39 -16.51 13.79
N GLY A 32 -14.98 -15.83 14.79
CA GLY A 32 -14.22 -14.98 15.72
C GLY A 32 -13.60 -13.71 15.11
N GLY A 33 -13.88 -13.39 13.84
CA GLY A 33 -13.36 -12.21 13.13
C GLY A 33 -12.69 -12.57 11.80
N THR A 34 -12.24 -11.55 11.06
CA THR A 34 -11.52 -11.72 9.78
C THR A 34 -10.08 -11.26 9.96
N HIS A 35 -9.11 -12.12 9.63
CA HIS A 35 -7.69 -11.79 9.62
C HIS A 35 -7.22 -11.54 8.20
N GLU A 36 -6.65 -10.37 7.93
CA GLU A 36 -6.08 -10.05 6.62
C GLU A 36 -4.61 -9.69 6.76
N VAL A 37 -3.78 -10.24 5.87
CA VAL A 37 -2.33 -9.99 5.84
C VAL A 37 -2.00 -9.50 4.43
N SER A 38 -1.29 -8.37 4.34
CA SER A 38 -0.83 -7.78 3.09
C SER A 38 0.68 -7.58 3.13
N PHE A 39 1.37 -8.11 2.12
CA PHE A 39 2.80 -7.91 1.94
C PHE A 39 3.06 -7.33 0.55
N THR A 40 3.66 -6.15 0.53
CA THR A 40 4.03 -5.43 -0.69
C THR A 40 5.54 -5.26 -0.70
N PHE A 41 6.19 -5.64 -1.79
CA PHE A 41 7.64 -5.45 -1.95
C PHE A 41 7.89 -4.72 -3.25
N LEU A 42 8.84 -3.78 -3.21
CA LEU A 42 9.22 -2.96 -4.33
C LEU A 42 10.58 -3.44 -4.81
N LEU A 43 10.58 -4.21 -5.91
CA LEU A 43 11.80 -4.59 -6.63
C LEU A 43 12.39 -3.33 -7.26
N ASN A 44 13.40 -2.75 -6.62
CA ASN A 44 14.04 -1.53 -7.10
C ASN A 44 14.67 -1.76 -8.49
N SER A 45 14.30 -0.86 -9.41
CA SER A 45 14.82 -0.61 -10.74
C SER A 45 15.11 -1.86 -11.59
N ILE A 46 14.12 -2.30 -12.38
CA ILE A 46 14.46 -2.66 -13.76
C ILE A 46 15.21 -1.43 -14.26
N ALA A 47 16.52 -1.57 -14.44
CA ALA A 47 17.38 -0.53 -14.99
C ALA A 47 16.70 -0.06 -16.27
N ASN A 48 15.94 1.01 -16.14
CA ASN A 48 15.29 1.67 -17.25
C ASN A 48 16.44 2.40 -17.91
N ASN A 49 17.14 1.66 -18.75
CA ASN A 49 17.89 2.25 -19.84
C ASN A 49 16.85 2.90 -20.75
N LYS A 50 16.27 4.01 -20.29
CA LYS A 50 15.28 4.84 -20.98
C LYS A 50 16.02 5.62 -22.07
N TYR A 51 16.60 4.89 -23.02
CA TYR A 51 16.87 5.41 -24.35
C TYR A 51 15.59 5.26 -25.17
N LEU A 52 14.50 5.89 -24.73
CA LEU A 52 13.37 6.12 -25.63
C LEU A 52 13.71 7.41 -26.38
N PRO A 53 14.11 7.34 -27.67
CA PRO A 53 14.69 8.47 -28.41
C PRO A 53 13.69 9.61 -28.71
N PHE A 54 12.48 9.53 -28.15
CA PHE A 54 11.38 10.46 -28.38
C PHE A 54 10.77 11.03 -27.09
N PHE A 55 11.32 10.69 -25.91
CA PHE A 55 10.83 11.28 -24.66
C PHE A 55 11.42 12.69 -24.50
N ASN A 56 10.69 13.70 -24.96
CA ASN A 56 10.98 15.10 -24.63
C ASN A 56 10.41 15.38 -23.25
N GLN A 57 11.27 15.55 -22.25
CA GLN A 57 10.86 16.00 -20.93
C GLN A 57 10.50 17.49 -21.05
N TYR A 58 9.20 17.80 -21.08
CA TYR A 58 8.73 19.18 -21.01
C TYR A 58 8.91 19.66 -19.57
N GLU A 59 9.76 20.66 -19.36
CA GLU A 59 9.81 21.42 -18.12
C GLU A 59 8.61 22.37 -18.10
N GLU A 60 7.59 22.04 -17.31
CA GLU A 60 6.54 22.99 -16.97
C GLU A 60 7.14 24.06 -16.03
N GLU A 61 7.50 25.22 -16.58
CA GLU A 61 7.72 26.46 -15.81
C GLU A 61 6.39 26.99 -15.25
N PHE A 62 5.78 26.27 -14.30
CA PHE A 62 4.70 26.86 -13.49
C PHE A 62 5.30 27.59 -12.28
N GLY A 63 5.47 28.91 -12.44
CA GLY A 63 5.27 29.82 -11.31
C GLY A 63 6.48 30.62 -10.83
N VAL A 64 7.25 31.25 -11.73
CA VAL A 64 7.97 32.47 -11.34
C VAL A 64 7.20 33.68 -11.85
N ARG A 65 6.35 34.23 -10.98
CA ARG A 65 6.15 35.67 -10.76
C ARG A 65 5.10 35.91 -9.67
#